data_AF-A0A8H5QXL2-F1
#
_entry.id   AF-A0A8H5QXL2-F1
#
_cell.length_a   1.000
_cell.length_b   1.000
_cell.length_c   1.000
_cell.angle_alpha   90.00
_cell.angle_beta   90.00
_cell.angle_gamma   90.00
#
_symmetry.space_group_name_H-M   'P 1'
#
loop_
_entity.id
_entity.type
_entity.pdbx_description
1 polymer ?
#
loop_
_entity_poly.entity_id
_entity_poly.type
_entity_poly.pdbx_seq_one_letter_code
_entity_poly.pdbx_strand_id
1 'polypeptide(L)'
;MIFLWISEADTSSFVVDASLVGNTLFLSLFKDEKPSSDSNEIESPDTTFAPSPTTVGQHHILEYSFMGLNLLVTSPGHLIRPANSGSEEHFARIITSDPELDGSWPRVLPLLWFSGTHMWVSGSVSDGDFKLRQDGLRSVKKNIRDWENTGKVKKQKKTMFWLLQYVRKVTMEHLPSRSCSIRFVAGADDKKRLEVYAASRVQQLPTLFGEFWS
;
A
#
# COMPACT_ATOMS: atom_id res chain seq x y z
N MET A 1 5.23 -2.83 6.66
CA MET A 1 5.56 -1.53 7.28
C MET A 1 4.35 -0.58 7.56
N ILE A 2 3.47 -0.08 6.67
CA ILE A 2 2.01 0.23 6.87
C ILE A 2 1.21 -0.62 5.88
N PHE A 3 1.16 -1.90 6.24
CA PHE A 3 1.25 -3.05 5.32
C PHE A 3 2.30 -2.92 4.25
N LEU A 4 3.29 -2.10 4.60
CA LEU A 4 4.19 -1.55 3.65
C LEU A 4 5.31 -2.50 3.23
N TRP A 5 5.74 -2.34 2.00
CA TRP A 5 5.18 -1.29 1.14
C TRP A 5 4.07 -1.78 0.22
N ILE A 6 2.81 -1.80 0.73
CA ILE A 6 1.65 -2.67 0.43
C ILE A 6 1.83 -3.30 -0.95
N SER A 7 2.66 -4.31 -1.13
CA SER A 7 3.21 -5.31 -0.22
C SER A 7 4.59 -5.81 -0.70
N GLU A 8 5.44 -4.90 -1.14
CA GLU A 8 6.78 -5.22 -1.65
C GLU A 8 7.75 -5.54 -0.49
N ALA A 9 8.07 -6.83 -0.38
CA ALA A 9 8.66 -7.50 0.78
C ALA A 9 10.08 -7.00 1.18
N ASP A 10 10.14 -6.31 2.31
CA ASP A 10 11.28 -6.12 3.23
C ASP A 10 12.51 -5.27 2.81
N THR A 11 12.58 -4.64 1.63
CA THR A 11 13.83 -3.98 1.20
C THR A 11 13.75 -2.49 0.84
N SER A 12 12.57 -1.90 0.67
CA SER A 12 12.46 -0.50 0.24
C SER A 12 12.27 0.47 1.39
N SER A 13 13.16 1.47 1.43
CA SER A 13 12.91 2.70 2.18
C SER A 13 11.67 3.40 1.64
N PHE A 14 10.96 4.12 2.50
CA PHE A 14 9.75 4.85 2.11
C PHE A 14 9.60 6.14 2.90
N VAL A 15 8.78 7.06 2.39
CA VAL A 15 8.48 8.33 3.02
C VAL A 15 6.99 8.43 3.31
N VAL A 16 6.64 8.98 4.46
CA VAL A 16 5.28 9.37 4.82
C VAL A 16 5.26 10.89 4.98
N ASP A 17 4.59 11.57 4.07
CA ASP A 17 4.26 12.97 4.27
C ASP A 17 2.94 13.07 5.02
N ALA A 18 2.95 13.87 6.08
CA ALA A 18 1.79 14.09 6.91
C ALA A 18 1.48 15.58 6.99
N SER A 19 0.19 15.93 6.87
CA SER A 19 -0.28 17.30 7.04
C SER A 19 -1.62 17.31 7.76
N LEU A 20 -1.75 18.17 8.77
CA LEU A 20 -3.00 18.36 9.49
C LEU A 20 -3.76 19.54 8.88
N VAL A 21 -4.95 19.26 8.33
CA VAL A 21 -5.88 20.30 7.84
C VAL A 21 -7.16 20.21 8.65
N GLY A 22 -7.48 21.29 9.37
CA GLY A 22 -8.53 21.26 10.39
C GLY A 22 -8.19 20.24 11.49
N ASN A 23 -9.10 19.27 11.70
CA ASN A 23 -8.91 18.14 12.63
C ASN A 23 -8.56 16.82 11.91
N THR A 24 -8.29 16.87 10.61
CA THR A 24 -8.02 15.68 9.80
C THR A 24 -6.55 15.60 9.45
N LEU A 25 -5.91 14.47 9.77
CA LEU A 25 -4.54 14.17 9.42
C LEU A 25 -4.50 13.46 8.06
N PHE A 26 -3.92 14.14 7.07
CA PHE A 26 -3.69 13.59 5.74
C PHE A 26 -2.33 12.92 5.70
N LEU A 27 -2.29 11.71 5.16
CA LEU A 27 -1.07 10.91 5.01
C LEU A 27 -0.89 10.56 3.53
N SER A 28 0.27 10.91 2.97
CA SER A 28 0.70 10.49 1.64
C SER A 28 1.93 9.61 1.78
N LEU A 29 1.97 8.50 1.06
CA LEU A 29 3.07 7.54 1.14
C LEU A 29 3.81 7.51 -0.19
N PHE A 30 5.14 7.54 -0.14
CA PHE A 30 6.00 7.55 -1.32
C PHE A 30 7.10 6.50 -1.19
N LYS A 31 7.53 5.96 -2.34
CA LYS A 31 8.76 5.19 -2.43
C LYS A 31 9.94 6.14 -2.25
N ASP A 32 10.92 5.74 -1.44
CA ASP A 32 12.14 6.52 -1.26
C ASP A 32 13.11 6.21 -2.41
N GLU A 33 12.95 6.90 -3.54
CA GLU A 33 13.82 6.74 -4.69
C GLU A 33 15.13 7.50 -4.46
N LYS A 34 16.26 6.78 -4.52
CA LYS A 34 17.55 7.43 -4.79
C LYS A 34 17.52 7.86 -6.26
N PRO A 35 17.97 9.07 -6.62
CA PRO A 35 18.08 9.46 -8.02
C PRO A 35 18.91 8.40 -8.75
N SER A 36 18.28 7.67 -9.67
CA SER A 36 18.98 6.71 -10.51
C SER A 36 19.87 7.49 -11.46
N SER A 37 21.17 7.19 -11.45
CA SER A 37 22.14 7.73 -12.42
C SER A 37 21.94 7.18 -13.84
N ASP A 38 21.04 6.19 -14.00
CA ASP A 38 20.80 5.49 -15.26
C ASP A 38 19.39 5.79 -15.79
N SER A 39 19.14 7.04 -16.18
CA SER A 39 18.05 7.36 -17.11
C SER A 39 18.56 7.22 -18.56
N ASN A 40 19.05 6.04 -18.91
CA ASN A 40 19.02 5.61 -20.31
C ASN A 40 17.72 4.82 -20.46
N GLU A 41 16.62 5.54 -20.62
CA GLU A 41 15.41 4.95 -21.20
C GLU A 41 15.84 4.37 -22.55
N ILE A 42 15.94 3.05 -22.62
CA ILE A 42 16.07 2.35 -23.89
C ILE A 42 14.72 2.52 -24.57
N GLU A 43 14.60 3.55 -25.41
CA GLU A 43 13.60 3.59 -26.46
C GLU A 43 13.86 2.39 -27.37
N SER A 44 13.19 1.26 -27.10
CA SER A 44 13.11 0.16 -28.06
C SER A 44 12.32 0.66 -29.27
N PRO A 45 12.92 0.75 -30.47
CA PRO A 45 12.25 1.27 -31.65
C PRO A 45 11.58 0.09 -32.34
N ASP A 46 10.51 -0.44 -31.76
CA ASP A 46 9.50 -1.25 -32.47
C ASP A 46 8.51 -1.78 -31.44
N THR A 47 7.40 -1.07 -31.27
CA THR A 47 6.06 -1.66 -31.25
C THR A 47 5.04 -0.53 -31.15
N THR A 48 4.09 -0.54 -32.06
CA THR A 48 2.92 0.34 -32.13
C THR A 48 1.93 0.03 -31.00
N PHE A 49 2.38 -0.08 -29.75
CA PHE A 49 1.52 -0.08 -28.58
C PHE A 49 1.54 1.34 -28.03
N ALA A 50 0.52 2.14 -28.40
CA ALA A 50 0.18 3.29 -27.59
C ALA A 50 0.01 2.79 -26.14
N PRO A 51 0.67 3.38 -25.13
CA PRO A 51 0.46 2.96 -23.75
C PRO A 51 -1.04 3.09 -23.46
N SER A 52 -1.67 1.98 -23.04
CA SER A 52 -3.04 2.02 -22.52
C SER A 52 -3.13 3.15 -21.50
N PRO A 53 -4.08 4.09 -21.61
CA PRO A 53 -4.14 5.21 -20.70
C PRO A 53 -4.35 4.69 -19.26
N THR A 54 -3.28 4.74 -18.46
CA THR A 54 -3.32 4.48 -17.01
C THR A 54 -4.01 5.62 -16.26
N THR A 55 -4.47 6.65 -16.97
CA THR A 55 -5.11 7.86 -16.43
C THR A 55 -6.56 7.64 -16.00
N VAL A 56 -7.22 6.56 -16.45
CA VAL A 56 -8.60 6.22 -16.07
C VAL A 56 -8.57 5.08 -15.06
N GLY A 57 -8.99 5.37 -13.82
CA GLY A 57 -9.04 4.37 -12.75
C GLY A 57 -10.27 4.52 -11.86
N GLN A 58 -10.92 3.39 -11.56
CA GLN A 58 -12.00 3.35 -10.56
C GLN A 58 -11.40 3.23 -9.16
N HIS A 59 -11.92 4.03 -8.24
CA HIS A 59 -11.47 4.06 -6.85
C HIS A 59 -12.64 3.81 -5.91
N HIS A 60 -12.40 2.97 -4.91
CA HIS A 60 -13.30 2.75 -3.79
C HIS A 60 -12.84 3.60 -2.60
N ILE A 61 -13.78 4.32 -1.99
CA ILE A 61 -13.57 5.06 -0.74
C ILE A 61 -14.09 4.20 0.41
N LEU A 62 -13.23 3.92 1.37
CA LEU A 62 -13.51 3.04 2.49
C LEU A 62 -13.31 3.79 3.79
N GLU A 63 -14.30 3.69 4.68
CA GLU A 63 -14.18 4.13 6.06
C GLU A 63 -14.16 2.91 6.97
N TYR A 64 -13.13 2.81 7.82
CA TYR A 64 -13.07 1.75 8.83
C TYR A 64 -12.30 2.17 10.08
N SER A 65 -12.64 1.54 11.21
CA SER A 65 -11.91 1.73 12.46
C SER A 65 -10.74 0.76 12.55
N PHE A 66 -9.54 1.29 12.77
CA PHE A 66 -8.31 0.54 12.98
C PHE A 66 -7.75 0.83 14.37
N MET A 67 -7.96 -0.10 15.30
CA MET A 67 -7.46 -0.01 16.68
C MET A 67 -7.85 1.33 17.37
N GLY A 68 -9.04 1.85 17.09
CA GLY A 68 -9.55 3.11 17.64
C GLY A 68 -9.20 4.36 16.81
N LEU A 69 -8.49 4.22 15.69
CA LEU A 69 -8.32 5.29 14.69
C LEU A 69 -9.38 5.14 13.60
N ASN A 70 -10.07 6.23 13.24
CA ASN A 70 -10.96 6.23 12.08
C ASN A 70 -10.12 6.54 10.84
N LEU A 71 -10.07 5.59 9.91
CA LEU A 71 -9.33 5.71 8.66
C LEU A 71 -10.30 5.89 7.50
N LEU A 72 -10.02 6.87 6.65
CA LEU A 72 -10.65 7.05 5.34
C LEU A 72 -9.59 6.75 4.28
N VAL A 73 -9.82 5.71 3.49
CA VAL A 73 -8.83 5.18 2.51
C VAL A 73 -9.44 5.18 1.12
N THR A 74 -8.70 5.72 0.15
CA THR A 74 -8.98 5.55 -1.28
C THR A 74 -8.15 4.40 -1.83
N SER A 75 -8.78 3.45 -2.52
CA SER A 75 -8.08 2.30 -3.10
C SER A 75 -8.51 2.03 -4.55
N PRO A 76 -7.57 1.80 -5.48
CA PRO A 76 -7.91 1.43 -6.85
C PRO A 76 -8.46 0.01 -6.92
N GLY A 77 -9.37 -0.23 -7.86
CA GLY A 77 -9.91 -1.55 -8.14
C GLY A 77 -10.92 -1.51 -9.27
N HIS A 78 -11.72 -2.57 -9.39
CA HIS A 78 -12.60 -2.79 -10.54
C HIS A 78 -13.97 -3.22 -10.06
N LEU A 79 -15.00 -2.56 -10.57
CA LEU A 79 -16.38 -3.01 -10.39
C LEU A 79 -16.63 -4.19 -11.35
N ILE A 80 -16.96 -5.35 -10.80
CA ILE A 80 -17.25 -6.55 -11.56
C ILE A 80 -18.68 -7.01 -11.32
N ARG A 81 -19.28 -7.60 -12.36
CA ARG A 81 -20.59 -8.27 -12.28
C ARG A 81 -20.42 -9.73 -12.67
N PRO A 82 -20.39 -10.67 -11.71
CA PRO A 82 -20.34 -12.09 -12.01
C PRO A 82 -21.56 -12.49 -12.85
N ALA A 83 -21.35 -13.29 -13.91
CA ALA A 83 -22.44 -13.70 -14.80
C ALA A 83 -23.58 -14.46 -14.08
N ASN A 84 -23.26 -15.09 -12.94
CA ASN A 84 -24.19 -15.95 -12.19
C ASN A 84 -24.76 -15.29 -10.92
N SER A 85 -24.42 -14.04 -10.58
CA SER A 85 -24.87 -13.36 -9.35
C SER A 85 -26.07 -12.42 -9.54
N GLY A 86 -26.74 -12.50 -10.69
CA GLY A 86 -27.84 -11.60 -11.04
C GLY A 86 -27.33 -10.17 -11.31
N SER A 87 -27.70 -9.21 -10.46
CA SER A 87 -27.35 -7.78 -10.58
C SER A 87 -26.37 -7.27 -9.52
N GLU A 88 -25.87 -8.14 -8.64
CA GLU A 88 -24.92 -7.71 -7.60
C GLU A 88 -23.56 -7.35 -8.20
N GLU A 89 -23.15 -6.11 -7.95
CA GLU A 89 -21.83 -5.61 -8.30
C GLU A 89 -20.89 -5.83 -7.13
N HIS A 90 -19.70 -6.32 -7.41
CA HIS A 90 -18.65 -6.49 -6.42
C HIS A 90 -17.46 -5.63 -6.80
N PHE A 91 -16.83 -5.03 -5.81
CA PHE A 91 -15.50 -4.46 -5.99
C PHE A 91 -14.47 -5.58 -5.92
N ALA A 92 -13.67 -5.72 -6.96
CA ALA A 92 -12.66 -6.75 -7.08
C ALA A 92 -11.33 -6.19 -7.56
N ARG A 93 -10.26 -6.92 -7.26
CA ARG A 93 -8.94 -6.65 -7.81
C ARG A 93 -8.59 -7.67 -8.87
N ILE A 94 -8.21 -7.20 -10.05
CA ILE A 94 -7.62 -8.05 -11.09
C ILE A 94 -6.17 -8.30 -10.70
N ILE A 95 -5.78 -9.56 -10.64
CA ILE A 95 -4.43 -10.01 -10.32
C ILE A 95 -3.99 -10.91 -11.48
N THR A 96 -2.91 -10.51 -12.14
CA THR A 96 -2.39 -11.19 -13.34
C THR A 96 -1.60 -12.46 -13.02
N SER A 97 -1.35 -12.72 -11.74
CA SER A 97 -0.72 -13.93 -11.25
C SER A 97 -1.68 -14.69 -10.32
N ASP A 98 -1.53 -16.02 -10.24
CA ASP A 98 -2.37 -16.86 -9.39
C ASP A 98 -1.65 -17.10 -8.05
N PRO A 99 -2.08 -16.45 -6.95
CA PRO A 99 -1.41 -16.53 -5.65
C PRO A 99 -1.41 -17.93 -5.05
N GLU A 100 -2.33 -18.80 -5.47
CA GLU A 100 -2.37 -20.21 -5.04
C GLU A 100 -1.24 -21.03 -5.67
N LEU A 101 -0.81 -20.67 -6.88
CA LEU A 101 0.22 -21.39 -7.63
C LEU A 101 1.63 -20.79 -7.45
N ASP A 102 1.72 -19.47 -7.30
CA ASP A 102 3.01 -18.75 -7.27
C ASP A 102 3.49 -18.36 -5.85
N GLY A 103 2.68 -18.61 -4.83
CA GLY A 103 2.99 -18.25 -3.44
C GLY A 103 2.96 -16.76 -3.12
N SER A 104 2.38 -15.91 -3.98
CA SER A 104 2.33 -14.45 -3.80
C SER A 104 1.30 -13.96 -2.76
N TRP A 105 0.60 -14.84 -2.04
CA TRP A 105 -0.35 -14.45 -0.98
C TRP A 105 0.20 -13.46 0.06
N PRO A 106 1.45 -13.56 0.55
CA PRO A 106 2.01 -12.58 1.48
C PRO A 106 2.05 -11.16 0.89
N ARG A 107 2.09 -11.03 -0.44
CA ARG A 107 2.00 -9.77 -1.17
C ARG A 107 0.54 -9.38 -1.42
N VAL A 108 -0.31 -10.30 -1.84
CA VAL A 108 -1.69 -9.95 -2.23
C VAL A 108 -2.59 -9.65 -1.02
N LEU A 109 -2.48 -10.39 0.07
CA LEU A 109 -3.41 -10.27 1.20
C LEU A 109 -3.38 -8.91 1.92
N PRO A 110 -2.22 -8.29 2.20
CA PRO A 110 -2.20 -6.95 2.79
C PRO A 110 -2.85 -5.90 1.90
N LEU A 111 -2.68 -6.00 0.57
CA LEU A 111 -3.33 -5.13 -0.42
C LEU A 111 -4.86 -5.27 -0.38
N LEU A 112 -5.36 -6.51 -0.42
CA LEU A 112 -6.80 -6.79 -0.41
C LEU A 112 -7.46 -6.43 0.93
N TRP A 113 -6.77 -6.69 2.03
CA TRP A 113 -7.22 -6.31 3.37
C TRP A 113 -7.35 -4.79 3.51
N PHE A 114 -6.31 -4.04 3.15
CA PHE A 114 -6.29 -2.57 3.29
C PHE A 114 -7.32 -1.90 2.38
N SER A 115 -7.60 -2.51 1.23
CA SER A 115 -8.60 -2.04 0.26
C SER A 115 -10.01 -2.59 0.50
N GLY A 116 -10.27 -3.25 1.63
CA GLY A 116 -11.59 -3.83 1.93
C GLY A 116 -12.11 -4.78 0.83
N THR A 117 -11.23 -5.28 -0.03
CA THR A 117 -11.60 -5.97 -1.25
C THR A 117 -11.60 -7.46 -0.97
N HIS A 118 -12.79 -8.06 -1.04
CA HIS A 118 -13.00 -9.46 -0.66
C HIS A 118 -13.08 -10.41 -1.86
N MET A 119 -13.02 -9.88 -3.07
CA MET A 119 -13.05 -10.63 -4.32
C MET A 119 -11.80 -10.32 -5.13
N TRP A 120 -11.23 -11.35 -5.75
CA TRP A 120 -10.15 -11.17 -6.71
C TRP A 120 -10.42 -11.98 -7.97
N VAL A 121 -9.84 -11.51 -9.06
CA VAL A 121 -9.98 -12.09 -10.40
C VAL A 121 -8.59 -12.49 -10.90
N SER A 122 -8.36 -13.80 -11.13
CA SER A 122 -7.18 -14.30 -11.85
C SER A 122 -7.44 -14.44 -13.34
N GLY A 123 -6.42 -14.08 -14.10
CA GLY A 123 -6.34 -14.37 -15.53
C GLY A 123 -4.93 -14.17 -16.05
N SER A 124 -4.72 -14.54 -17.31
CA SER A 124 -3.46 -14.33 -18.01
C SER A 124 -3.67 -13.34 -19.14
N VAL A 125 -2.70 -12.46 -19.38
CA VAL A 125 -2.69 -11.64 -20.59
C VAL A 125 -1.94 -12.39 -21.68
N SER A 126 -2.58 -12.61 -22.83
CA SER A 126 -1.95 -13.17 -24.03
C SER A 126 -2.37 -12.31 -25.22
N ASP A 127 -1.41 -11.85 -26.04
CA ASP A 127 -1.67 -11.02 -27.21
C ASP A 127 -2.44 -9.73 -26.92
N GLY A 128 -2.26 -9.16 -25.72
CA GLY A 128 -2.97 -7.96 -25.26
C GLY A 128 -4.36 -8.22 -24.66
N ASP A 129 -4.88 -9.45 -24.78
CA ASP A 129 -6.18 -9.83 -24.24
C ASP A 129 -6.07 -10.49 -22.87
N PHE A 130 -6.87 -10.02 -21.90
CA PHE A 130 -7.02 -10.66 -20.61
C PHE A 130 -7.95 -11.87 -20.71
N LYS A 131 -7.40 -13.07 -20.57
CA LYS A 131 -8.15 -14.33 -20.52
C LYS A 131 -8.42 -14.71 -19.07
N LEU A 132 -9.69 -14.63 -18.67
CA LEU A 132 -10.16 -15.10 -17.37
C LEU A 132 -9.93 -16.61 -17.24
N ARG A 133 -9.40 -17.07 -16.11
CA ARG A 133 -9.36 -18.51 -15.82
C ARG A 133 -10.76 -19.04 -15.53
N GLN A 134 -11.01 -20.31 -15.83
CA GLN A 134 -12.34 -20.93 -15.69
C GLN A 134 -12.92 -20.82 -14.27
N ASP A 135 -12.06 -20.74 -13.24
CA ASP A 135 -12.40 -20.47 -11.83
C ASP A 135 -11.87 -19.11 -11.31
N GLY A 136 -11.74 -18.13 -12.21
CA GLY A 136 -10.92 -16.94 -11.98
C GLY A 136 -11.46 -16.00 -10.91
N LEU A 137 -12.77 -15.99 -10.65
CA LEU A 137 -13.40 -15.17 -9.62
C LEU A 137 -13.48 -15.94 -8.30
N ARG A 138 -12.77 -15.47 -7.27
CA ARG A 138 -12.76 -16.12 -5.95
C ARG A 138 -12.88 -15.13 -4.81
N SER A 139 -13.51 -15.59 -3.73
CA SER A 139 -13.59 -14.87 -2.46
C SER A 139 -12.32 -15.11 -1.65
N VAL A 140 -11.73 -14.04 -1.10
CA VAL A 140 -10.53 -14.09 -0.23
C VAL A 140 -10.85 -13.90 1.24
N LYS A 141 -12.13 -13.87 1.63
CA LYS A 141 -12.53 -13.62 3.02
C LYS A 141 -11.87 -14.58 4.01
N LYS A 142 -11.78 -15.87 3.66
CA LYS A 142 -11.13 -16.88 4.48
C LYS A 142 -9.61 -16.65 4.54
N ASN A 143 -8.95 -16.46 3.39
CA ASN A 143 -7.51 -16.21 3.32
C ASN A 143 -7.09 -14.97 4.11
N ILE A 144 -7.86 -13.89 4.02
CA ILE A 144 -7.65 -12.67 4.80
C ILE A 144 -7.77 -12.98 6.29
N ARG A 145 -8.85 -13.63 6.72
CA ARG A 145 -9.07 -13.99 8.13
C ARG A 145 -7.95 -14.86 8.69
N ASP A 146 -7.51 -15.86 7.94
CA ASP A 146 -6.44 -16.77 8.35
C ASP A 146 -5.12 -16.01 8.47
N TRP A 147 -4.80 -15.16 7.48
CA TRP A 147 -3.62 -14.29 7.49
C TRP A 147 -3.61 -13.30 8.66
N GLU A 148 -4.72 -12.64 8.95
CA GLU A 148 -4.86 -11.70 10.05
C GLU A 148 -4.56 -12.32 11.42
N ASN A 149 -4.87 -13.61 11.57
CA ASN A 149 -4.74 -14.32 12.84
C ASN A 149 -3.31 -14.81 13.12
N THR A 150 -2.41 -14.74 12.14
CA THR A 150 -1.01 -15.10 12.31
C THR A 150 -0.30 -14.17 13.31
N GLY A 151 0.63 -14.73 14.10
CA GLY A 151 1.39 -13.95 15.09
C GLY A 151 2.19 -12.80 14.47
N LYS A 152 2.75 -13.02 13.27
CA LYS A 152 3.49 -12.02 12.49
C LYS A 152 2.60 -10.81 12.16
N VAL A 153 1.41 -11.05 11.61
CA VAL A 153 0.49 -9.97 11.20
C VAL A 153 -0.04 -9.20 12.42
N LYS A 154 -0.30 -9.89 13.54
CA LYS A 154 -0.66 -9.22 14.80
C LYS A 154 0.41 -8.23 15.25
N LYS A 155 1.70 -8.60 15.16
CA LYS A 155 2.82 -7.70 15.48
C LYS A 155 2.87 -6.52 14.50
N GLN A 156 2.74 -6.78 13.20
CA GLN A 156 2.72 -5.73 12.17
C GLN A 156 1.57 -4.73 12.37
N LYS A 157 0.37 -5.19 12.75
CA LYS A 157 -0.76 -4.31 13.09
C LYS A 157 -0.44 -3.39 14.26
N LYS A 158 0.20 -3.91 15.31
CA LYS A 158 0.66 -3.10 16.46
C LYS A 158 1.71 -2.08 16.04
N THR A 159 2.67 -2.45 15.19
CA THR A 159 3.69 -1.54 14.65
C THR A 159 3.06 -0.43 13.80
N MET A 160 2.13 -0.78 12.90
CA MET A 160 1.38 0.21 12.11
C MET A 160 0.60 1.17 13.01
N PHE A 161 -0.09 0.66 14.03
CA PHE A 161 -0.82 1.48 14.98
C PHE A 161 0.10 2.43 15.74
N TRP A 162 1.21 1.93 16.30
CA TRP A 162 2.23 2.75 16.95
C TRP A 162 2.74 3.84 16.01
N LEU A 163 2.99 3.49 14.75
CA LEU A 163 3.49 4.44 13.78
C LEU A 163 2.48 5.54 13.46
N LEU A 164 1.22 5.19 13.20
CA LEU A 164 0.16 6.17 12.95
C LEU A 164 0.00 7.13 14.13
N GLN A 165 0.09 6.62 15.36
CA GLN A 165 0.07 7.45 16.57
C GLN A 165 1.31 8.34 16.66
N TYR A 166 2.49 7.83 16.31
CA TYR A 166 3.72 8.62 16.27
C TYR A 166 3.63 9.76 15.26
N VAL A 167 3.21 9.48 14.02
CA VAL A 167 3.02 10.50 12.97
C VAL A 167 2.02 11.56 13.44
N ARG A 168 0.89 11.13 14.01
CA ARG A 168 -0.11 12.02 14.59
C ARG A 168 0.49 12.92 15.67
N LYS A 169 1.19 12.34 16.64
CA LYS A 169 1.80 13.07 17.76
C LYS A 169 2.82 14.11 17.28
N VAL A 170 3.71 13.73 16.37
CA VAL A 170 4.71 14.63 15.81
C VAL A 170 4.05 15.77 15.03
N THR A 171 3.11 15.44 14.16
CA THR A 171 2.45 16.43 13.29
C THR A 171 1.56 17.39 14.08
N MET A 172 0.88 16.91 15.12
CA MET A 172 -0.06 17.74 15.90
C MET A 172 0.62 18.55 17.01
N GLU A 173 1.56 17.95 17.73
CA GLU A 173 2.08 18.53 18.99
C GLU A 173 3.47 19.15 18.85
N HIS A 174 4.28 18.69 17.90
CA HIS A 174 5.72 19.03 17.86
C HIS A 174 6.09 20.01 16.75
N LEU A 175 5.17 20.31 15.83
CA LEU A 175 5.47 21.10 14.64
C LEU A 175 4.50 22.28 14.46
N PRO A 176 5.00 23.53 14.49
CA PRO A 176 4.18 24.70 14.20
C PRO A 176 3.54 24.67 12.81
N SER A 177 4.25 24.11 11.81
CA SER A 177 3.76 23.93 10.44
C SER A 177 2.62 22.90 10.33
N ARG A 178 2.42 22.09 11.38
CA ARG A 178 1.51 20.95 11.41
C ARG A 178 1.65 20.04 10.18
N SER A 179 2.86 19.98 9.64
CA SER A 179 3.21 19.23 8.44
C SER A 179 4.64 18.71 8.56
N CYS A 180 4.84 17.42 8.28
CA CYS A 180 6.12 16.75 8.37
C CYS A 180 6.30 15.70 7.27
N SER A 181 7.56 15.33 7.06
CA SER A 181 7.95 14.19 6.24
C SER A 181 8.71 13.22 7.13
N ILE A 182 8.27 11.97 7.19
CA ILE A 182 8.86 10.91 7.99
C ILE A 182 9.43 9.87 7.04
N ARG A 183 10.76 9.79 6.98
CA ARG A 183 11.50 8.86 6.14
C ARG A 183 11.88 7.62 6.94
N PHE A 184 11.56 6.47 6.38
CA PHE A 184 11.90 5.16 6.90
C PHE A 184 13.03 4.62 6.04
N VAL A 185 14.19 4.46 6.66
CA VAL A 185 15.36 3.95 5.93
C VAL A 185 15.59 2.49 6.33
N ALA A 186 15.51 1.61 5.34
CA ALA A 186 16.00 0.24 5.44
C ALA A 186 17.52 0.28 5.22
N GLY A 187 18.30 0.21 6.30
CA GLY A 187 19.77 0.20 6.24
C GLY A 187 20.34 -1.16 5.83
N ALA A 188 21.53 -1.17 5.23
CA ALA A 188 22.29 -2.39 4.89
C ALA A 188 22.87 -3.11 6.12
N ASP A 189 23.05 -2.39 7.24
CA ASP A 189 23.67 -2.91 8.47
C ASP A 189 22.63 -3.41 9.50
N ASP A 190 21.47 -3.91 9.02
CA ASP A 190 20.28 -4.28 9.82
C ASP A 190 19.67 -3.17 10.69
N LYS A 191 20.30 -1.98 10.75
CA LYS A 191 19.82 -0.82 11.49
C LYS A 191 18.76 -0.07 10.71
N LYS A 192 17.57 -0.16 11.26
CA LYS A 192 16.33 0.39 10.78
C LYS A 192 16.09 1.72 11.48
N ARG A 193 15.94 2.81 10.72
CA ARG A 193 15.89 4.17 11.29
C ARG A 193 14.70 4.98 10.78
N LEU A 194 14.23 5.86 11.66
CA LEU A 194 13.14 6.79 11.40
C LEU A 194 13.69 8.22 11.46
N GLU A 195 13.66 8.89 10.32
CA GLU A 195 14.09 10.27 10.17
C GLU A 195 12.86 11.16 10.03
N VAL A 196 12.82 12.27 10.77
CA VAL A 196 11.67 13.18 10.78
C VAL A 196 12.12 14.58 10.36
N TYR A 197 11.47 15.10 9.34
CA TYR A 197 11.73 16.40 8.75
C TYR A 197 10.49 17.28 8.89
N ALA A 198 10.65 18.51 9.40
CA ALA A 198 9.60 19.50 9.29
C ALA A 198 9.43 19.94 7.81
N ALA A 199 8.20 20.26 7.40
CA ALA A 199 7.94 20.75 6.04
C ALA A 199 8.70 22.06 5.71
N SER A 200 8.95 22.91 6.72
CA SER A 200 9.99 23.93 6.60
C SER A 200 11.34 23.23 6.78
N ARG A 201 12.10 23.09 5.68
CA ARG A 201 13.43 22.43 5.61
C ARG A 201 14.51 22.99 6.57
N VAL A 202 14.13 23.85 7.51
CA VAL A 202 14.99 24.56 8.47
C VAL A 202 15.17 23.78 9.77
N GLN A 203 14.30 22.79 10.08
CA GLN A 203 14.36 22.06 11.36
C GLN A 203 14.26 20.54 11.17
N GLN A 204 15.40 19.85 11.25
CA GLN A 204 15.44 18.40 11.44
C GLN A 204 15.07 18.11 12.90
N LEU A 205 14.03 17.30 13.11
CA LEU A 205 13.68 16.84 14.45
C LEU A 205 14.60 15.68 14.87
N PRO A 206 14.71 15.37 16.17
CA PRO A 206 15.58 14.28 16.64
C PRO A 206 15.28 12.97 15.91
N THR A 207 16.29 12.42 15.24
CA THR A 207 16.22 11.11 14.60
C THR A 207 16.04 10.04 15.67
N LEU A 208 15.01 9.21 15.54
CA LEU A 208 14.81 8.09 16.45
C LEU A 208 15.61 6.88 15.96
N PHE A 209 16.48 6.37 16.82
CA PHE A 209 17.24 5.14 16.63
C PHE A 209 16.68 4.02 17.52
N GLY A 210 16.54 2.82 16.97
CA GLY A 210 16.07 1.67 17.72
C GLY A 210 15.62 0.50 16.83
N GLU A 211 15.54 -0.69 17.41
CA GLU A 211 14.85 -1.83 16.81
C GLU A 211 13.33 -1.62 16.96
N PHE A 212 12.76 -0.75 16.14
CA PHE A 212 11.31 -0.49 16.17
C PHE A 212 10.48 -1.67 15.61
N TRP A 213 11.15 -2.67 15.02
CA TRP A 213 10.51 -3.88 14.50
C TRP A 213 11.44 -5.09 14.49
N SER A 214 10.96 -6.21 15.05
CA SER A 214 11.52 -7.57 14.96
C SER A 214 10.46 -8.57 14.50
#